data_AF-A0A8J8JFC5-F1
#
_entry.id   AF-A0A8J8JFC5-F1
#
_cell.length_a   1.000
_cell.length_b   1.000
_cell.length_c   1.000
_cell.angle_alpha   90.00
_cell.angle_beta   90.00
_cell.angle_gamma   90.00
#
_symmetry.space_group_name_H-M   'P 1'
#
loop_
_entity.id
_entity.type
_entity.pdbx_description
1 polymer ?
#
loop_
_entity_poly.entity_id
_entity_poly.type
_entity_poly.pdbx_seq_one_letter_code
_entity_poly.pdbx_strand_id
1 'polypeptide(L)'
;MAIVDVRILVEGASDVEVVSKALQGLALGSEYNITISSIIPTTNVEIAKSAAAGADLLIIATDADRVGRDLAERLFSELGEMVGHVERMKLPLGHDLEHVDVELVRKELKNTLVRAGLKSLQILPEYMALRNQLLDLKGRYDGLAEEYRKLREEYEATTKALEELREENTRLKEENEGLKALLESAKNIYRIEEAWKSLFPAEPVPDEAYIGKAVEKLGLAGRVIVGQGYIFAEDKGLVDELLRTVYLSLSIREESGEVPKPPTEEPPRPPKPPEGPGVVEDAEVKPDDIEGLLKGL
;
A
#
# COMPACT_ATOMS: atom_id res chain seq x y z
N MET A 1 -43.73 -17.36 -22.14
CA MET A 1 -43.75 -18.62 -21.36
C MET A 1 -42.77 -19.58 -21.99
N ALA A 2 -42.07 -20.39 -21.20
CA ALA A 2 -41.35 -21.53 -21.77
C ALA A 2 -42.38 -22.59 -22.21
N ILE A 3 -42.06 -23.31 -23.30
CA ILE A 3 -42.82 -24.46 -23.81
C ILE A 3 -41.88 -25.64 -23.66
N VAL A 4 -42.36 -26.75 -23.10
CA VAL A 4 -41.54 -27.94 -22.84
C VAL A 4 -41.30 -28.67 -24.16
N ASP A 5 -40.04 -28.89 -24.53
CA ASP A 5 -39.65 -29.68 -25.69
C ASP A 5 -39.59 -31.17 -25.36
N VAL A 6 -40.49 -31.94 -25.98
CA VAL A 6 -40.57 -33.39 -25.85
C VAL A 6 -40.14 -34.06 -27.15
N ARG A 7 -39.24 -35.03 -27.05
CA ARG A 7 -38.88 -35.91 -28.18
C ARG A 7 -39.27 -37.33 -27.86
N ILE A 8 -39.67 -38.10 -28.86
CA ILE A 8 -40.02 -39.52 -28.69
C ILE A 8 -39.06 -40.37 -29.52
N LEU A 9 -38.37 -41.32 -28.91
CA LEU A 9 -37.56 -42.31 -29.60
C LEU A 9 -38.36 -43.60 -29.77
N VAL A 10 -38.40 -44.10 -31.00
CA VAL A 10 -39.02 -45.37 -31.40
C VAL A 10 -38.02 -46.23 -32.19
N GLU A 11 -38.30 -47.51 -32.38
CA GLU A 11 -37.34 -48.43 -33.01
C GLU A 11 -37.40 -48.37 -34.54
N GLY A 12 -38.61 -48.37 -35.10
CA GLY A 12 -38.88 -48.42 -36.55
C GLY A 12 -39.74 -47.27 -37.08
N ALA A 13 -39.93 -47.25 -38.40
CA ALA A 13 -40.75 -46.24 -39.07
C ALA A 13 -42.27 -46.45 -38.85
N SER A 14 -42.71 -47.69 -38.65
CA SER A 14 -44.11 -48.05 -38.35
C SER A 14 -44.59 -47.42 -37.05
N ASP A 15 -43.75 -47.48 -36.01
CA ASP A 15 -43.99 -46.90 -34.69
C ASP A 15 -44.28 -45.40 -34.77
N VAL A 16 -43.57 -44.69 -35.66
CA VAL A 16 -43.78 -43.25 -35.92
C VAL A 16 -45.22 -42.98 -36.36
N GLU A 17 -45.80 -43.86 -37.19
CA GLU A 17 -47.18 -43.70 -37.64
C GLU A 17 -48.18 -43.95 -36.50
N VAL A 18 -47.97 -44.99 -35.68
CA VAL A 18 -48.83 -45.30 -34.52
C VAL A 18 -48.76 -44.19 -33.47
N VAL A 19 -47.56 -43.76 -33.09
CA VAL A 19 -47.34 -42.65 -32.15
C VAL A 19 -47.93 -41.35 -32.72
N SER A 20 -47.71 -41.02 -34.00
CA SER A 20 -48.29 -39.82 -34.63
C SER A 20 -49.82 -39.82 -34.55
N LYS A 21 -50.50 -40.93 -34.88
CA LYS A 21 -51.95 -41.08 -34.73
C LYS A 21 -52.42 -40.96 -33.27
N ALA A 22 -51.64 -41.48 -32.32
CA ALA A 22 -51.93 -41.34 -30.89
C ALA A 22 -51.86 -39.86 -30.47
N LEU A 23 -50.83 -39.13 -30.90
CA LEU A 23 -50.59 -37.72 -30.60
C LEU A 23 -51.60 -36.75 -31.24
N GLN A 24 -52.09 -37.02 -32.45
CA GLN A 24 -53.09 -36.16 -33.12
C GLN A 24 -54.39 -35.98 -32.30
N GLY A 25 -54.70 -36.91 -31.39
CA GLY A 25 -55.81 -36.81 -30.44
C GLY A 25 -55.45 -36.20 -29.08
N LEU A 26 -54.33 -35.48 -28.95
CA LEU A 26 -53.88 -34.86 -27.70
C LEU A 26 -53.60 -33.37 -27.88
N ALA A 27 -54.34 -32.52 -27.16
CA ALA A 27 -54.21 -31.07 -27.18
C ALA A 27 -53.01 -30.53 -26.36
N LEU A 28 -51.83 -31.15 -26.51
CA LEU A 28 -50.66 -30.96 -25.63
C LEU A 28 -50.18 -29.50 -25.53
N GLY A 29 -50.18 -28.79 -26.66
CA GLY A 29 -49.75 -27.39 -26.71
C GLY A 29 -50.67 -26.45 -25.94
N SER A 30 -51.99 -26.64 -26.03
CA SER A 30 -52.98 -25.75 -25.39
C SER A 30 -53.37 -26.14 -23.97
N GLU A 31 -53.37 -27.45 -23.63
CA GLU A 31 -53.70 -27.92 -22.29
C GLU A 31 -52.49 -27.92 -21.34
N TYR A 32 -51.28 -28.21 -21.82
CA TYR A 32 -50.10 -28.46 -20.98
C TYR A 32 -48.86 -27.63 -21.34
N ASN A 33 -48.90 -26.79 -22.39
CA ASN A 33 -47.73 -26.08 -22.91
C ASN A 33 -46.55 -27.01 -23.29
N ILE A 34 -46.89 -28.20 -23.81
CA ILE A 34 -45.96 -29.21 -24.30
C ILE A 34 -45.97 -29.19 -25.82
N THR A 35 -44.79 -29.14 -26.44
CA THR A 35 -44.60 -29.37 -27.87
C THR A 35 -43.77 -30.63 -28.07
N ILE A 36 -44.14 -31.45 -29.06
CA ILE A 36 -43.33 -32.58 -29.48
C ILE A 36 -42.57 -32.18 -30.75
N SER A 37 -41.27 -31.91 -30.65
CA SER A 37 -40.49 -31.44 -31.81
C SER A 37 -40.20 -32.55 -32.83
N SER A 38 -40.04 -33.78 -32.35
CA SER A 38 -39.69 -34.92 -33.21
C SER A 38 -40.09 -36.28 -32.63
N ILE A 39 -40.33 -37.21 -33.55
CA ILE A 39 -40.30 -38.64 -33.30
C ILE A 39 -39.06 -39.17 -34.04
N ILE A 40 -38.22 -39.94 -33.36
CA ILE A 40 -36.88 -40.35 -33.81
C ILE A 40 -36.89 -41.89 -33.98
N PRO A 41 -37.06 -42.41 -35.22
CA PRO A 41 -36.97 -43.84 -35.48
C PRO A 41 -35.51 -44.27 -35.55
N THR A 42 -34.95 -44.76 -34.44
CA THR A 42 -33.60 -45.35 -34.44
C THR A 42 -33.35 -46.29 -33.27
N THR A 43 -32.71 -47.42 -33.56
CA THR A 43 -32.11 -48.33 -32.59
C THR A 43 -30.63 -48.03 -32.31
N ASN A 44 -30.01 -47.07 -33.03
CA ASN A 44 -28.61 -46.70 -32.83
C ASN A 44 -28.47 -45.59 -31.77
N VAL A 45 -27.76 -45.92 -30.68
CA VAL A 45 -27.46 -45.01 -29.57
C VAL A 45 -26.75 -43.73 -30.01
N GLU A 46 -25.84 -43.75 -30.97
CA GLU A 46 -25.11 -42.54 -31.40
C GLU A 46 -26.01 -41.54 -32.17
N ILE A 47 -26.95 -42.07 -32.96
CA ILE A 47 -27.96 -41.28 -33.66
C ILE A 47 -28.97 -40.73 -32.65
N ALA A 48 -29.41 -41.56 -31.70
CA ALA A 48 -30.26 -41.15 -30.58
C ALA A 48 -29.61 -40.02 -29.76
N LYS A 49 -28.33 -40.16 -29.41
CA LYS A 49 -27.53 -39.13 -28.72
C LYS A 49 -27.57 -37.79 -29.44
N SER A 50 -27.31 -37.80 -30.74
CA SER A 50 -27.27 -36.59 -31.57
C SER A 50 -28.66 -35.96 -31.77
N ALA A 51 -29.72 -36.76 -31.86
CA ALA A 51 -31.08 -36.29 -32.14
C ALA A 51 -31.89 -35.90 -30.88
N ALA A 52 -31.60 -36.52 -29.73
CA ALA A 52 -32.26 -36.23 -28.45
C ALA A 52 -31.61 -35.08 -27.66
N ALA A 53 -30.34 -34.74 -27.95
CA ALA A 53 -29.59 -33.72 -27.23
C ALA A 53 -30.36 -32.39 -27.10
N GLY A 54 -30.42 -31.85 -25.88
CA GLY A 54 -31.07 -30.57 -25.59
C GLY A 54 -32.60 -30.58 -25.70
N ALA A 55 -33.25 -31.74 -25.60
CA ALA A 55 -34.68 -31.80 -25.26
C ALA A 55 -34.89 -31.67 -23.75
N ASP A 56 -36.03 -31.13 -23.33
CA ASP A 56 -36.41 -31.10 -21.91
C ASP A 56 -36.82 -32.51 -21.43
N LEU A 57 -37.48 -33.28 -22.29
CA LEU A 57 -37.93 -34.65 -22.01
C LEU A 57 -37.76 -35.56 -23.23
N LEU A 58 -37.08 -36.69 -23.04
CA LEU A 58 -37.09 -37.81 -23.99
C LEU A 58 -38.03 -38.91 -23.50
N ILE A 59 -38.99 -39.29 -24.35
CA ILE A 59 -39.80 -40.48 -24.16
C ILE A 59 -39.18 -41.64 -24.95
N ILE A 60 -38.85 -42.74 -24.29
CA ILE A 60 -38.45 -43.99 -24.94
C ILE A 60 -39.70 -44.85 -25.13
N ALA A 61 -40.05 -45.10 -26.39
CA ALA A 61 -41.19 -45.88 -26.84
C ALA A 61 -40.69 -47.09 -27.65
N THR A 62 -40.06 -48.02 -26.93
CA THR A 62 -39.61 -49.33 -27.42
C THR A 62 -40.58 -50.44 -27.03
N ASP A 63 -40.47 -51.59 -27.67
CA ASP A 63 -41.38 -52.72 -27.47
C ASP A 63 -41.32 -53.34 -26.06
N ALA A 64 -42.39 -54.05 -25.70
CA ALA A 64 -42.57 -54.69 -24.40
C ALA A 64 -41.94 -56.10 -24.29
N ASP A 65 -41.10 -56.49 -25.25
CA ASP A 65 -40.47 -57.82 -25.35
C ASP A 65 -39.24 -57.94 -24.41
N ARG A 66 -38.15 -58.64 -24.76
CA ARG A 66 -36.84 -58.50 -24.08
C ARG A 66 -35.89 -57.54 -24.81
N VAL A 67 -35.84 -57.53 -26.14
CA VAL A 67 -34.87 -56.75 -26.92
C VAL A 67 -35.13 -55.24 -26.80
N GLY A 68 -36.37 -54.80 -26.96
CA GLY A 68 -36.80 -53.42 -26.72
C GLY A 68 -36.69 -52.99 -25.25
N ARG A 69 -36.65 -53.95 -24.31
CA ARG A 69 -36.27 -53.68 -22.90
C ARG A 69 -34.77 -53.44 -22.75
N ASP A 70 -33.94 -54.36 -23.23
CA ASP A 70 -32.48 -54.26 -23.16
C ASP A 70 -31.97 -53.01 -23.91
N LEU A 71 -32.62 -52.63 -25.02
CA LEU A 71 -32.36 -51.41 -25.78
C LEU A 71 -32.74 -50.14 -24.98
N ALA A 72 -33.93 -50.11 -24.36
CA ALA A 72 -34.35 -48.96 -23.56
C ALA A 72 -33.48 -48.72 -22.34
N GLU A 73 -32.98 -49.77 -21.67
CA GLU A 73 -32.08 -49.62 -20.52
C GLU A 73 -30.72 -49.06 -20.93
N ARG A 74 -30.20 -49.44 -22.11
CA ARG A 74 -29.00 -48.83 -22.71
C ARG A 74 -29.25 -47.36 -23.05
N LEU A 75 -30.32 -47.06 -23.80
CA LEU A 75 -30.66 -45.70 -24.20
C LEU A 75 -30.90 -44.79 -22.98
N PHE A 76 -31.58 -45.27 -21.93
CA PHE A 76 -31.79 -44.53 -20.69
C PHE A 76 -30.46 -44.18 -20.01
N SER A 77 -29.55 -45.15 -19.90
CA SER A 77 -28.23 -44.98 -19.27
C SER A 77 -27.33 -44.02 -20.07
N GLU A 78 -27.39 -44.09 -21.39
CA GLU A 78 -26.52 -43.34 -22.32
C GLU A 78 -27.05 -41.93 -22.67
N LEU A 79 -28.32 -41.63 -22.37
CA LEU A 79 -28.97 -40.35 -22.69
C LEU A 79 -29.34 -39.52 -21.46
N GLY A 80 -29.35 -40.11 -20.27
CA GLY A 80 -29.76 -39.46 -19.02
C GLY A 80 -28.95 -38.23 -18.61
N GLU A 81 -27.72 -38.07 -19.10
CA GLU A 81 -26.87 -36.90 -18.85
C GLU A 81 -27.03 -35.77 -19.89
N MET A 82 -27.72 -36.01 -21.01
CA MET A 82 -27.80 -35.08 -22.16
C MET A 82 -29.22 -34.56 -22.48
N VAL A 83 -30.19 -34.96 -21.66
CA VAL A 83 -31.62 -34.62 -21.78
C VAL A 83 -32.12 -34.24 -20.39
N GLY A 84 -33.02 -33.25 -20.27
CA GLY A 84 -33.52 -32.78 -18.97
C GLY A 84 -34.19 -33.86 -18.11
N HIS A 85 -34.93 -34.79 -18.74
CA HIS A 85 -35.42 -36.03 -18.14
C HIS A 85 -35.60 -37.12 -19.21
N VAL A 86 -35.47 -38.38 -18.82
CA VAL A 86 -35.78 -39.54 -19.69
C VAL A 86 -36.84 -40.41 -19.01
N GLU A 87 -37.94 -40.71 -19.72
CA GLU A 87 -38.99 -41.61 -19.23
C GLU A 87 -39.33 -42.64 -20.30
N ARG A 88 -39.60 -43.90 -19.90
CA ARG A 88 -40.07 -44.93 -20.84
C ARG A 88 -41.58 -45.11 -20.75
N MET A 89 -42.22 -45.37 -21.89
CA MET A 89 -43.58 -45.91 -21.94
C MET A 89 -43.64 -47.32 -21.35
N LYS A 90 -44.78 -47.68 -20.73
CA LYS A 90 -45.04 -49.00 -20.15
C LYS A 90 -46.19 -49.68 -20.87
N LEU A 91 -45.91 -50.24 -22.05
CA LEU A 91 -46.86 -51.08 -22.79
C LEU A 91 -47.05 -52.45 -22.10
N PRO A 92 -48.20 -53.13 -22.31
CA PRO A 92 -48.42 -54.48 -21.80
C PRO A 92 -47.42 -55.48 -22.40
N LEU A 93 -46.99 -56.49 -21.64
CA LEU A 93 -46.06 -57.51 -22.15
C LEU A 93 -46.62 -58.23 -23.39
N GLY A 94 -45.73 -58.59 -24.32
CA GLY A 94 -46.07 -59.34 -25.53
C GLY A 94 -46.94 -58.58 -26.53
N HIS A 95 -46.88 -57.24 -26.49
CA HIS A 95 -47.47 -56.37 -27.50
C HIS A 95 -46.37 -55.49 -28.09
N ASP A 96 -46.26 -55.50 -29.41
CA ASP A 96 -45.38 -54.63 -30.19
C ASP A 96 -46.14 -53.34 -30.55
N LEU A 97 -45.46 -52.20 -30.70
CA LEU A 97 -46.10 -50.89 -30.93
C LEU A 97 -47.01 -50.88 -32.16
N GLU A 98 -46.65 -51.62 -33.21
CA GLU A 98 -47.44 -51.81 -34.44
C GLU A 98 -48.83 -52.43 -34.18
N HIS A 99 -48.95 -53.27 -33.15
CA HIS A 99 -50.12 -54.12 -32.89
C HIS A 99 -51.02 -53.62 -31.73
N VAL A 100 -50.67 -52.50 -31.08
CA VAL A 100 -51.43 -51.91 -29.98
C VAL A 100 -52.49 -50.93 -30.47
N ASP A 101 -53.67 -50.92 -29.83
CA ASP A 101 -54.70 -49.91 -30.06
C ASP A 101 -54.15 -48.49 -29.81
N VAL A 102 -54.34 -47.60 -30.79
CA VAL A 102 -53.96 -46.18 -30.74
C VAL A 102 -54.50 -45.48 -29.49
N GLU A 103 -55.67 -45.88 -28.96
CA GLU A 103 -56.19 -45.35 -27.70
C GLU A 103 -55.35 -45.76 -26.47
N LEU A 104 -54.82 -46.99 -26.46
CA LEU A 104 -53.96 -47.47 -25.38
C LEU A 104 -52.57 -46.81 -25.45
N VAL A 105 -52.01 -46.64 -26.66
CA VAL A 105 -50.77 -45.86 -26.89
C VAL A 105 -50.97 -44.41 -26.42
N ARG A 106 -52.10 -43.78 -26.78
CA ARG A 106 -52.47 -42.41 -26.35
C ARG A 106 -52.60 -42.30 -24.82
N LYS A 107 -53.21 -43.30 -24.17
CA LYS A 107 -53.34 -43.36 -22.71
C LYS A 107 -51.98 -43.48 -22.03
N GLU A 108 -51.10 -44.35 -22.53
CA GLU A 108 -49.78 -44.54 -21.92
C GLU A 108 -48.81 -43.38 -22.22
N LEU A 109 -48.93 -42.69 -23.36
CA LEU A 109 -48.24 -41.41 -23.60
C LEU A 109 -48.66 -40.36 -22.55
N LYS A 110 -49.96 -40.21 -22.29
CA LYS A 110 -50.47 -39.34 -21.21
C LYS A 110 -49.91 -39.74 -19.85
N ASN A 111 -49.94 -41.03 -19.49
CA ASN A 111 -49.36 -41.52 -18.24
C ASN A 111 -47.85 -41.23 -18.14
N THR A 112 -47.11 -41.38 -19.25
CA THR A 112 -45.65 -41.20 -19.33
C THR A 112 -45.28 -39.74 -19.13
N LEU A 113 -45.99 -38.81 -19.78
CA LEU A 113 -45.84 -37.36 -19.55
C LEU A 113 -46.13 -36.99 -18.08
N VAL A 114 -47.18 -37.54 -17.47
CA VAL A 114 -47.50 -37.31 -16.06
C VAL A 114 -46.42 -37.90 -15.13
N ARG A 115 -45.87 -39.09 -15.41
CA ARG A 115 -44.76 -39.66 -14.64
C ARG A 115 -43.50 -38.79 -14.73
N ALA A 116 -43.14 -38.35 -15.93
CA ALA A 116 -41.99 -37.48 -16.15
C ALA A 116 -42.14 -36.15 -15.39
N GLY A 117 -43.29 -35.48 -15.51
CA GLY A 117 -43.60 -34.25 -14.79
C GLY A 117 -43.59 -34.42 -13.26
N LEU A 118 -44.16 -35.52 -12.74
CA LEU A 118 -44.11 -35.79 -11.30
C LEU A 118 -42.69 -36.10 -10.79
N LYS A 119 -41.82 -36.70 -11.61
CA LYS A 119 -40.41 -36.92 -11.27
C LYS A 119 -39.59 -35.63 -11.31
N SER A 120 -39.74 -34.78 -12.32
CA SER A 120 -39.00 -33.51 -12.38
C SER A 120 -39.41 -32.56 -11.24
N LEU A 121 -40.68 -32.60 -10.80
CA LEU A 121 -41.13 -31.91 -9.58
C LEU A 121 -40.43 -32.40 -8.30
N GLN A 122 -39.93 -33.63 -8.22
CA GLN A 122 -39.17 -34.14 -7.07
C GLN A 122 -37.75 -33.55 -6.97
N ILE A 123 -37.21 -32.99 -8.06
CA ILE A 123 -35.87 -32.38 -8.12
C ILE A 123 -35.91 -30.89 -7.71
N LEU A 124 -37.10 -30.26 -7.71
CA LEU A 124 -37.27 -28.85 -7.33
C LEU A 124 -36.68 -28.46 -5.95
N PRO A 125 -36.75 -29.27 -4.88
CA PRO A 125 -36.12 -28.91 -3.60
C PRO A 125 -34.60 -28.75 -3.70
N GLU A 126 -33.94 -29.62 -4.47
CA GLU A 126 -32.49 -29.59 -4.69
C GLU A 126 -32.12 -28.38 -5.55
N TYR A 127 -32.88 -28.10 -6.61
CA TYR A 127 -32.71 -26.90 -7.44
C TYR A 127 -32.88 -25.61 -6.63
N MET A 128 -33.88 -25.55 -5.73
CA MET A 128 -34.08 -24.40 -4.84
C MET A 128 -32.95 -24.25 -3.81
N ALA A 129 -32.42 -25.36 -3.28
CA ALA A 129 -31.26 -25.32 -2.40
C ALA A 129 -30.01 -24.78 -3.13
N LEU A 130 -29.72 -25.27 -4.34
CA LEU A 130 -28.62 -24.79 -5.17
C LEU A 130 -28.78 -23.31 -5.56
N ARG A 131 -30.01 -22.89 -5.90
CA ARG A 131 -30.35 -21.48 -6.17
C ARG A 131 -30.07 -20.58 -4.97
N ASN A 132 -30.40 -21.03 -3.75
CA ASN A 132 -30.13 -20.28 -2.52
C ASN A 132 -28.61 -20.19 -2.25
N GLN A 133 -27.86 -21.29 -2.42
CA GLN A 133 -26.40 -21.27 -2.33
C GLN A 133 -25.75 -20.30 -3.31
N LEU A 134 -26.28 -20.20 -4.54
CA LEU A 134 -25.82 -19.26 -5.56
C LEU A 134 -26.14 -17.81 -5.16
N LEU A 135 -27.32 -17.56 -4.57
CA LEU A 135 -27.71 -16.25 -4.03
C LEU A 135 -26.78 -15.81 -2.88
N ASP A 136 -26.51 -16.71 -1.93
CA ASP A 136 -25.60 -16.49 -0.80
C ASP A 136 -24.16 -16.22 -1.29
N LEU A 137 -23.68 -17.01 -2.25
CA LEU A 137 -22.35 -16.86 -2.84
C LEU A 137 -22.23 -15.52 -3.58
N LYS A 138 -23.27 -15.09 -4.30
CA LYS A 138 -23.31 -13.76 -4.90
C LYS A 138 -23.26 -12.67 -3.83
N GLY A 139 -24.05 -12.76 -2.76
CA GLY A 139 -24.02 -11.79 -1.66
C GLY A 139 -22.63 -11.66 -1.01
N ARG A 140 -21.89 -12.77 -0.87
CA ARG A 140 -20.48 -12.77 -0.42
C ARG A 140 -19.53 -12.13 -1.43
N TYR A 141 -19.72 -12.38 -2.73
CA TYR A 141 -18.92 -11.77 -3.79
C TYR A 141 -19.13 -10.25 -3.86
N ASP A 142 -20.39 -9.79 -3.85
CA ASP A 142 -20.75 -8.38 -3.87
C ASP A 142 -20.18 -7.64 -2.63
N GLY A 143 -20.19 -8.29 -1.46
CA GLY A 143 -19.54 -7.79 -0.24
C GLY A 143 -18.02 -7.72 -0.32
N LEU A 144 -17.37 -8.79 -0.81
CA LEU A 144 -15.92 -8.84 -0.97
C LEU A 144 -15.41 -7.83 -2.03
N ALA A 145 -16.19 -7.56 -3.07
CA ALA A 145 -15.89 -6.52 -4.06
C ALA A 145 -15.91 -5.11 -3.43
N GLU A 146 -16.84 -4.85 -2.50
CA GLU A 146 -16.90 -3.59 -1.73
C GLU A 146 -15.76 -3.47 -0.71
N GLU A 147 -15.37 -4.56 -0.05
CA GLU A 147 -14.18 -4.58 0.82
C GLU A 147 -12.90 -4.33 0.04
N TYR A 148 -12.73 -4.98 -1.13
CA TYR A 148 -11.60 -4.76 -2.03
C TYR A 148 -11.54 -3.32 -2.55
N ARG A 149 -12.70 -2.71 -2.86
CA ARG A 149 -12.78 -1.31 -3.28
C ARG A 149 -12.29 -0.36 -2.19
N LYS A 150 -12.76 -0.52 -0.95
CA LYS A 150 -12.33 0.30 0.20
C LYS A 150 -10.84 0.12 0.50
N LEU A 151 -10.36 -1.11 0.56
CA LEU A 151 -8.95 -1.41 0.81
C LEU A 151 -8.03 -0.80 -0.28
N ARG A 152 -8.52 -0.73 -1.52
CA ARG A 152 -7.81 -0.04 -2.61
C ARG A 152 -7.83 1.48 -2.45
N GLU A 153 -8.96 2.08 -2.08
CA GLU A 153 -9.06 3.52 -1.79
C GLU A 153 -8.13 3.90 -0.61
N GLU A 154 -8.08 3.09 0.44
CA GLU A 154 -7.16 3.22 1.58
C GLU A 154 -5.69 3.05 1.18
N TYR A 155 -5.37 2.07 0.32
CA TYR A 155 -4.02 1.87 -0.20
C TYR A 155 -3.54 3.08 -1.03
N GLU A 156 -4.37 3.55 -1.97
CA GLU A 156 -4.04 4.71 -2.83
C GLU A 156 -3.93 6.03 -2.05
N ALA A 157 -4.65 6.17 -0.93
CA ALA A 157 -4.46 7.28 0.00
C ALA A 157 -3.17 7.14 0.81
N THR A 158 -2.88 5.93 1.30
CA THR A 158 -1.67 5.64 2.09
C THR A 158 -0.39 5.82 1.27
N THR A 159 -0.38 5.42 -0.02
CA THR A 159 0.79 5.63 -0.88
C THR A 159 1.09 7.11 -1.09
N LYS A 160 0.07 7.97 -1.28
CA LYS A 160 0.25 9.41 -1.44
C LYS A 160 0.82 10.07 -0.18
N ALA A 161 0.27 9.74 0.99
CA ALA A 161 0.81 10.23 2.26
C ALA A 161 2.27 9.78 2.49
N LEU A 162 2.66 8.61 1.98
CA LEU A 162 4.04 8.11 2.04
C LEU A 162 4.97 8.83 1.03
N GLU A 163 4.44 9.28 -0.11
CA GLU A 163 5.15 10.12 -1.08
C GLU A 163 5.33 11.55 -0.56
N GLU A 164 4.27 12.20 -0.08
CA GLU A 164 4.30 13.51 0.57
C GLU A 164 5.30 13.56 1.74
N LEU A 165 5.26 12.56 2.63
CA LEU A 165 6.18 12.46 3.77
C LEU A 165 7.63 12.19 3.33
N ARG A 166 7.86 11.54 2.17
CA ARG A 166 9.20 11.39 1.59
C ARG A 166 9.74 12.71 1.07
N GLU A 167 8.92 13.48 0.35
CA GLU A 167 9.30 14.80 -0.18
C GLU A 167 9.63 15.78 0.94
N GLU A 168 8.81 15.81 2.00
CA GLU A 168 9.10 16.58 3.21
C GLU A 168 10.40 16.10 3.88
N ASN A 169 10.64 14.79 3.97
CA ASN A 169 11.86 14.25 4.56
C ASN A 169 13.13 14.53 3.73
N THR A 170 13.04 14.62 2.39
CA THR A 170 14.15 15.08 1.54
C THR A 170 14.40 16.57 1.72
N ARG A 171 13.35 17.39 1.73
CA ARG A 171 13.46 18.84 1.95
C ARG A 171 14.09 19.16 3.30
N LEU A 172 13.63 18.51 4.38
CA LEU A 172 14.20 18.69 5.72
C LEU A 172 15.66 18.21 5.82
N LYS A 173 16.11 17.27 4.98
CA LYS A 173 17.53 16.91 4.88
C LYS A 173 18.34 17.99 4.19
N GLU A 174 17.88 18.51 3.05
CA GLU A 174 18.51 19.61 2.33
C GLU A 174 18.62 20.87 3.20
N GLU A 175 17.55 21.22 3.93
CA GLU A 175 17.54 22.33 4.89
C GLU A 175 18.53 22.08 6.05
N ASN A 176 18.61 20.84 6.58
CA ASN A 176 19.62 20.48 7.59
C ASN A 176 21.06 20.50 7.06
N GLU A 177 21.30 20.15 5.80
CA GLU A 177 22.63 20.20 5.18
C GLU A 177 23.05 21.63 4.87
N GLY A 178 22.14 22.48 4.41
CA GLY A 178 22.35 23.93 4.29
C GLY A 178 22.66 24.60 5.63
N LEU A 179 21.90 24.27 6.69
CA LEU A 179 22.15 24.77 8.05
C LEU A 179 23.50 24.28 8.62
N LYS A 180 23.91 23.03 8.33
CA LYS A 180 25.26 22.55 8.67
C LYS A 180 26.35 23.32 7.92
N ALA A 181 26.21 23.55 6.63
CA ALA A 181 27.17 24.32 5.85
C ALA A 181 27.32 25.77 6.36
N LEU A 182 26.20 26.41 6.74
CA LEU A 182 26.20 27.71 7.40
C LEU A 182 26.90 27.65 8.77
N LEU A 183 26.67 26.61 9.58
CA LEU A 183 27.34 26.41 10.86
C LEU A 183 28.85 26.19 10.71
N GLU A 184 29.31 25.38 9.75
CA GLU A 184 30.74 25.20 9.46
C GLU A 184 31.39 26.52 9.03
N SER A 185 30.73 27.32 8.18
CA SER A 185 31.26 28.64 7.77
C SER A 185 31.30 29.65 8.93
N ALA A 186 30.37 29.55 9.90
CA ALA A 186 30.35 30.40 11.09
C ALA A 186 31.45 30.06 12.10
N LYS A 187 31.98 28.82 12.13
CA LYS A 187 33.11 28.44 13.00
C LYS A 187 34.41 29.16 12.67
N ASN A 188 34.52 29.71 11.45
CA ASN A 188 35.70 30.46 11.00
C ASN A 188 35.72 31.92 11.51
N ILE A 189 34.80 32.28 12.42
CA ILE A 189 34.72 33.58 13.08
C ILE A 189 35.26 33.44 14.52
N TYR A 190 36.33 34.15 14.83
CA TYR A 190 37.01 34.18 16.13
C TYR A 190 36.89 35.56 16.76
N ARG A 191 36.75 35.65 18.09
CA ARG A 191 36.80 36.95 18.81
C ARG A 191 38.24 37.37 19.05
N ILE A 192 38.56 38.64 18.78
CA ILE A 192 39.90 39.20 19.00
C ILE A 192 40.31 39.02 20.46
N GLU A 193 39.44 39.37 21.41
CA GLU A 193 39.74 39.24 22.85
C GLU A 193 40.01 37.80 23.28
N GLU A 194 39.18 36.85 22.85
CA GLU A 194 39.25 35.45 23.29
C GLU A 194 40.45 34.74 22.65
N ALA A 195 40.73 35.02 21.36
CA ALA A 195 41.92 34.54 20.68
C ALA A 195 43.21 35.13 21.26
N TRP A 196 43.24 36.44 21.55
CA TRP A 196 44.39 37.09 22.17
C TRP A 196 44.67 36.54 23.57
N LYS A 197 43.66 36.54 24.45
CA LYS A 197 43.79 36.02 25.83
C LYS A 197 44.14 34.53 25.88
N SER A 198 43.81 33.76 24.85
CA SER A 198 44.22 32.34 24.72
C SER A 198 45.68 32.14 24.29
N LEU A 199 46.36 33.17 23.76
CA LEU A 199 47.75 33.11 23.33
C LEU A 199 48.69 33.90 24.27
N PHE A 200 48.20 35.05 24.75
CA PHE A 200 48.94 36.02 25.57
C PHE A 200 48.11 36.41 26.81
N PRO A 201 47.98 35.52 27.84
CA PRO A 201 47.04 35.72 28.94
C PRO A 201 47.38 36.88 29.89
N ALA A 202 48.60 37.41 29.82
CA ALA A 202 49.11 38.45 30.72
C ALA A 202 49.14 39.86 30.10
N GLU A 203 48.70 40.00 28.85
CA GLU A 203 48.90 41.22 28.04
C GLU A 203 47.59 41.94 27.70
N PRO A 204 47.63 43.28 27.55
CA PRO A 204 46.49 44.03 27.03
C PRO A 204 46.19 43.62 25.59
N VAL A 205 44.90 43.48 25.25
CA VAL A 205 44.48 43.23 23.86
C VAL A 205 44.82 44.48 23.02
N PRO A 206 45.57 44.36 21.91
CA PRO A 206 45.97 45.50 21.11
C PRO A 206 44.79 46.08 20.31
N ASP A 207 44.86 47.38 20.01
CA ASP A 207 43.89 48.07 19.17
C ASP A 207 43.73 47.38 17.80
N GLU A 208 42.48 47.17 17.38
CA GLU A 208 42.07 46.56 16.11
C GLU A 208 42.77 47.23 14.91
N ALA A 209 43.05 48.53 15.01
CA ALA A 209 43.77 49.29 13.99
C ALA A 209 45.26 48.91 13.82
N TYR A 210 45.85 48.12 14.72
CA TYR A 210 47.17 47.49 14.52
C TYR A 210 47.03 46.12 13.86
N ILE A 211 46.03 45.32 14.26
CA ILE A 211 45.77 44.00 13.69
C ILE A 211 45.38 44.13 12.20
N GLY A 212 44.50 45.07 11.84
CA GLY A 212 44.14 45.35 10.45
C GLY A 212 45.35 45.75 9.58
N LYS A 213 46.23 46.62 10.10
CA LYS A 213 47.48 47.01 9.41
C LYS A 213 48.46 45.85 9.26
N ALA A 214 48.42 44.85 10.14
CA ALA A 214 49.20 43.62 9.96
C ALA A 214 48.62 42.76 8.83
N VAL A 215 47.30 42.58 8.77
CA VAL A 215 46.63 41.86 7.65
C VAL A 215 46.96 42.49 6.30
N GLU A 216 46.92 43.81 6.19
CA GLU A 216 47.31 44.55 4.98
C GLU A 216 48.79 44.33 4.62
N LYS A 217 49.71 44.54 5.58
CA LYS A 217 51.16 44.45 5.32
C LYS A 217 51.68 43.04 5.08
N LEU A 218 51.03 42.03 5.64
CA LEU A 218 51.36 40.62 5.45
C LEU A 218 50.74 40.03 4.17
N GLY A 219 49.94 40.81 3.43
CA GLY A 219 49.26 40.32 2.23
C GLY A 219 48.15 39.30 2.51
N LEU A 220 47.65 39.25 3.75
CA LEU A 220 46.60 38.30 4.18
C LEU A 220 45.18 38.80 3.86
N ALA A 221 45.05 40.03 3.36
CA ALA A 221 43.78 40.63 2.97
C ALA A 221 43.00 39.73 1.99
N GLY A 222 41.80 39.31 2.39
CA GLY A 222 40.93 38.39 1.64
C GLY A 222 40.98 36.94 2.11
N ARG A 223 42.04 36.52 2.81
CA ARG A 223 42.12 35.22 3.53
C ARG A 223 41.89 35.36 5.03
N VAL A 224 42.23 36.54 5.57
CA VAL A 224 41.87 37.00 6.91
C VAL A 224 41.16 38.35 6.77
N ILE A 225 40.10 38.53 7.53
CA ILE A 225 39.32 39.78 7.62
C ILE A 225 39.15 40.12 9.10
N VAL A 226 39.43 41.36 9.48
CA VAL A 226 39.36 41.84 10.87
C VAL A 226 38.38 43.00 10.93
N GLY A 227 37.49 42.99 11.92
CA GLY A 227 36.51 44.06 12.10
C GLY A 227 35.60 43.86 13.31
N GLN A 228 35.28 44.96 14.01
CA GLN A 228 34.25 45.04 15.05
C GLN A 228 34.46 44.06 16.22
N GLY A 229 35.70 43.80 16.62
CA GLY A 229 36.05 42.85 17.68
C GLY A 229 36.22 41.39 17.23
N TYR A 230 36.09 41.10 15.93
CA TYR A 230 36.17 39.74 15.38
C TYR A 230 37.25 39.61 14.28
N ILE A 231 37.73 38.38 14.10
CA ILE A 231 38.62 37.92 13.03
C ILE A 231 37.91 36.77 12.31
N PHE A 232 37.65 36.93 11.01
CA PHE A 232 37.31 35.81 10.13
C PHE A 232 38.59 35.31 9.44
N ALA A 233 38.82 34.01 9.43
CA ALA A 233 39.96 33.40 8.76
C ALA A 233 39.63 31.99 8.23
N GLU A 234 40.23 31.62 7.09
CA GLU A 234 40.09 30.28 6.49
C GLU A 234 40.53 29.12 7.41
N ASP A 235 41.48 29.39 8.31
CA ASP A 235 42.08 28.46 9.26
C ASP A 235 42.42 29.20 10.56
N LYS A 236 42.25 28.54 11.71
CA LYS A 236 42.70 29.04 13.01
C LYS A 236 44.22 29.28 13.04
N GLY A 237 45.01 28.44 12.34
CA GLY A 237 46.46 28.61 12.26
C GLY A 237 46.89 30.00 11.79
N LEU A 238 46.16 30.56 10.81
CA LEU A 238 46.39 31.93 10.30
C LEU A 238 46.07 33.01 11.34
N VAL A 239 45.10 32.77 12.23
CA VAL A 239 44.79 33.68 13.35
C VAL A 239 45.93 33.66 14.37
N ASP A 240 46.37 32.47 14.77
CA ASP A 240 47.44 32.30 15.76
C ASP A 240 48.77 32.88 15.22
N GLU A 241 49.09 32.69 13.94
CA GLU A 241 50.25 33.31 13.27
C GLU A 241 50.13 34.85 13.18
N LEU A 242 48.95 35.37 12.81
CA LEU A 242 48.71 36.82 12.74
C LEU A 242 48.93 37.47 14.11
N LEU A 243 48.33 36.92 15.17
CA LEU A 243 48.40 37.51 16.51
C LEU A 243 49.81 37.41 17.09
N ARG A 244 50.54 36.30 16.84
CA ARG A 244 51.98 36.20 17.17
C ARG A 244 52.83 37.24 16.42
N THR A 245 52.52 37.50 15.16
CA THR A 245 53.25 38.50 14.34
C THR A 245 52.95 39.92 14.83
N VAL A 246 51.70 40.22 15.21
CA VAL A 246 51.31 41.48 15.85
C VAL A 246 52.05 41.65 17.18
N TYR A 247 52.02 40.65 18.07
CA TYR A 247 52.74 40.66 19.35
C TYR A 247 54.22 40.97 19.16
N LEU A 248 54.94 40.19 18.33
CA LEU A 248 56.37 40.40 18.07
C LEU A 248 56.68 41.82 17.55
N SER A 249 55.79 42.38 16.72
CA SER A 249 55.94 43.76 16.21
C SER A 249 55.71 44.85 17.27
N LEU A 250 55.01 44.52 18.36
CA LEU A 250 54.83 45.38 19.53
C LEU A 250 56.02 45.24 20.48
N SER A 251 56.47 44.03 20.81
CA SER A 251 57.63 43.80 21.68
C SER A 251 58.89 44.50 21.16
N ILE A 252 59.20 44.35 19.87
CA ILE A 252 60.35 45.02 19.21
C ILE A 252 60.23 46.56 19.25
N ARG A 253 58.99 47.09 19.30
CA ARG A 253 58.72 48.52 19.41
C ARG A 253 58.88 49.05 20.84
N GLU A 254 58.70 48.19 21.84
CA GLU A 254 58.97 48.54 23.25
C GLU A 254 60.47 48.42 23.59
N GLU A 255 61.16 47.37 23.12
CA GLU A 255 62.62 47.21 23.27
C GLU A 255 63.42 48.36 22.62
N SER A 256 62.87 49.01 21.58
CA SER A 256 63.48 50.18 20.93
C SER A 256 63.12 51.53 21.57
N GLY A 257 62.47 51.52 22.75
CA GLY A 257 61.97 52.71 23.45
C GLY A 257 62.88 53.35 24.51
N GLU A 258 63.90 52.67 25.02
CA GLU A 258 64.74 53.20 26.12
C GLU A 258 65.79 54.22 25.64
N VAL A 259 65.54 55.51 25.92
CA VAL A 259 66.52 56.59 25.79
C VAL A 259 67.01 56.99 27.19
N PRO A 260 68.33 56.96 27.47
CA PRO A 260 68.85 57.23 28.81
C PRO A 260 68.70 58.70 29.22
N LYS A 261 68.19 58.94 30.44
CA LYS A 261 68.13 60.27 31.05
C LYS A 261 69.48 60.67 31.67
N PRO A 262 69.94 61.93 31.52
CA PRO A 262 71.10 62.43 32.24
C PRO A 262 70.80 62.68 33.73
N PRO A 263 71.82 62.68 34.61
CA PRO A 263 71.66 62.96 36.04
C PRO A 263 71.45 64.46 36.33
N THR A 264 71.00 64.81 37.53
CA THR A 264 70.88 66.20 38.02
C THR A 264 71.09 66.24 39.53
N GLU A 265 71.67 67.33 40.04
CA GLU A 265 72.17 67.46 41.41
C GLU A 265 71.14 68.07 42.40
N GLU A 266 71.24 67.69 43.68
CA GLU A 266 70.66 68.41 44.84
C GLU A 266 71.67 69.46 45.37
N PRO A 267 71.31 70.47 46.22
CA PRO A 267 70.13 70.63 47.11
C PRO A 267 69.43 72.02 46.86
N PRO A 268 68.68 72.71 47.77
CA PRO A 268 68.33 72.46 49.18
C PRO A 268 66.85 72.79 49.58
N ARG A 269 66.66 73.35 50.78
CA ARG A 269 65.43 73.81 51.49
C ARG A 269 65.83 75.06 52.35
N PRO A 270 64.99 75.71 53.20
CA PRO A 270 63.57 75.54 53.61
C PRO A 270 62.75 76.87 53.40
N PRO A 271 61.57 77.20 54.03
CA PRO A 271 60.82 76.57 55.14
C PRO A 271 59.26 76.45 55.01
N LYS A 272 58.62 76.09 56.14
CA LYS A 272 57.23 75.66 56.46
C LYS A 272 56.50 76.70 57.37
N PRO A 273 55.26 76.47 57.90
CA PRO A 273 54.17 75.54 57.54
C PRO A 273 52.98 76.39 57.01
N PRO A 274 51.70 76.45 57.51
CA PRO A 274 50.80 75.52 58.28
C PRO A 274 50.43 74.19 57.54
N GLU A 275 49.56 73.24 57.96
CA GLU A 275 48.59 73.01 59.08
C GLU A 275 47.18 73.66 58.94
N GLY A 276 46.00 73.05 59.20
CA GLY A 276 45.56 71.68 59.57
C GLY A 276 44.00 71.65 59.68
N PRO A 277 43.31 70.69 60.35
CA PRO A 277 43.66 69.33 60.82
C PRO A 277 43.02 68.23 59.92
N GLY A 278 43.31 66.91 59.98
CA GLY A 278 43.10 65.93 61.08
C GLY A 278 41.80 65.12 60.81
N VAL A 279 41.69 63.80 61.04
CA VAL A 279 42.29 62.94 62.08
C VAL A 279 42.26 61.44 61.67
N VAL A 280 43.41 60.73 61.77
CA VAL A 280 43.65 59.28 62.13
C VAL A 280 43.00 58.17 61.25
N GLU A 281 43.70 57.21 60.60
CA GLU A 281 44.66 56.15 61.07
C GLU A 281 43.94 55.07 61.95
N ASP A 282 44.16 53.76 61.95
CA ASP A 282 44.94 52.75 61.18
C ASP A 282 44.00 51.49 61.02
N ALA A 283 44.33 50.27 60.57
CA ALA A 283 45.60 49.55 60.37
C ALA A 283 45.48 48.43 59.29
N GLU A 284 46.60 47.73 59.05
CA GLU A 284 46.78 46.73 57.98
C GLU A 284 46.43 45.26 58.36
N VAL A 285 46.73 44.35 57.41
CA VAL A 285 46.99 42.89 57.50
C VAL A 285 45.78 41.99 57.17
N LYS A 286 45.59 41.50 55.93
CA LYS A 286 46.32 40.44 55.16
C LYS A 286 46.25 39.02 55.78
N PRO A 287 46.30 37.93 54.97
CA PRO A 287 45.07 37.18 54.70
C PRO A 287 45.20 35.67 54.99
N ASP A 288 44.31 34.89 54.37
CA ASP A 288 44.35 33.44 54.20
C ASP A 288 44.26 32.59 55.47
N ASP A 289 43.04 32.09 55.75
CA ASP A 289 42.90 30.79 56.39
C ASP A 289 41.68 30.01 55.84
N ILE A 290 41.96 28.80 55.37
CA ILE A 290 41.06 27.67 55.08
C ILE A 290 40.00 27.86 53.97
N GLU A 291 40.29 27.27 52.81
CA GLU A 291 39.29 26.87 51.82
C GLU A 291 38.26 25.88 52.41
N GLY A 292 37.01 26.00 51.95
CA GLY A 292 36.12 24.88 51.69
C GLY A 292 35.73 23.93 52.84
N LEU A 293 34.45 24.00 53.26
CA LEU A 293 33.55 22.84 53.27
C LEU A 293 32.11 23.23 53.65
N LEU A 294 31.23 23.32 52.65
CA LEU A 294 29.76 23.11 52.62
C LEU A 294 29.19 23.88 51.41
N LYS A 295 29.25 23.33 50.19
CA LYS A 295 28.26 22.40 49.63
C LYS A 295 26.81 22.80 49.93
N GLY A 296 26.09 23.29 48.92
CA GLY A 296 24.62 23.23 48.96
C GLY A 296 23.83 24.38 48.34
N LEU A 297 24.14 24.80 47.10
CA LEU A 297 23.19 25.25 46.08
C LEU A 297 23.88 25.36 44.72
#